data_AF-A0A8J9S4T6-F1
#
_entry.id   AF-A0A8J9S4T6-F1
#
_cell.length_a   1.000
_cell.length_b   1.000
_cell.length_c   1.000
_cell.angle_alpha   90.00
_cell.angle_beta   90.00
_cell.angle_gamma   90.00
#
_symmetry.space_group_name_H-M   'P 1'
#
loop_
_entity.id
_entity.type
_entity.pdbx_description
1 polymer ?
#
loop_
_entity_poly.entity_id
_entity_poly.type
_entity_poly.pdbx_seq_one_letter_code
_entity_poly.pdbx_strand_id
1 'polypeptide(L)'
;MRLLYVAVLLPLVALAQKELASSVRGVKEAVPKEGRRLRQTKEFTKSRPAPTPQRPVAVRPPKANNSTTTESFILKLYWEEGYFWQQEDFERRWCMQCVNNCTIGGSIQIVNCDNDGKHGFPNRFSFLPNANVNANKEVFVQEASSGLCMERTSGAWKITLQSCKPDVPRQIFIVDKGSLVLGDRFQLRPKGHLNSCVTQDHHPKYAEIVEIQSCAYAVFSETAYWTLLA
;
A
#
# COMPACT_ATOMS: atom_id res chain seq x y z
N MET A 1 63.24 6.30 -12.28
CA MET A 1 62.85 7.26 -11.23
C MET A 1 61.42 6.91 -10.81
N ARG A 2 61.20 5.98 -9.87
CA ARG A 2 61.17 6.16 -8.40
C ARG A 2 60.39 7.39 -7.95
N LEU A 3 59.17 7.15 -7.44
CA LEU A 3 58.63 7.59 -6.13
C LEU A 3 57.11 7.31 -6.16
N LEU A 4 56.63 6.13 -5.74
CA LEU A 4 56.22 5.84 -4.35
C LEU A 4 55.36 6.98 -3.77
N TYR A 5 54.04 6.92 -3.98
CA TYR A 5 53.10 7.62 -3.10
C TYR A 5 52.55 6.63 -2.08
N VAL A 6 52.90 6.95 -0.85
CA VAL A 6 52.78 6.17 0.37
C VAL A 6 51.34 6.09 0.83
N ALA A 7 50.98 4.90 1.26
CA ALA A 7 49.79 4.60 2.04
C ALA A 7 49.70 5.50 3.29
N VAL A 8 48.57 6.17 3.46
CA VAL A 8 48.12 6.62 4.79
C VAL A 8 46.81 5.89 5.08
N LEU A 9 46.99 4.67 5.58
CA LEU A 9 46.07 4.04 6.52
C LEU A 9 46.07 4.85 7.80
N LEU A 10 44.92 5.35 8.24
CA LEU A 10 44.65 5.55 9.67
C LEU A 10 43.18 5.20 9.97
N PRO A 11 42.93 4.33 10.97
CA PRO A 11 41.62 3.80 11.29
C PRO A 11 40.91 4.71 12.30
N LEU A 12 39.64 5.03 12.04
CA LEU A 12 38.73 5.60 13.04
C LEU A 12 37.69 4.54 13.41
N VAL A 13 38.17 3.50 14.07
CA VAL A 13 37.37 2.58 14.90
C VAL A 13 37.87 2.77 16.32
N ALA A 14 37.21 3.65 17.08
CA ALA A 14 37.16 3.66 18.54
C ALA A 14 36.57 5.00 18.99
N LEU A 15 35.27 5.01 19.34
CA LEU A 15 34.64 5.85 20.38
C LEU A 15 33.12 5.85 20.16
N ALA A 16 32.44 4.84 20.70
CA ALA A 16 31.09 4.94 21.30
C ALA A 16 30.54 3.53 21.65
N GLN A 17 31.33 2.71 22.35
CA GLN A 17 30.81 1.60 23.16
C GLN A 17 30.92 2.04 24.62
N LYS A 18 29.93 2.80 25.08
CA LYS A 18 29.67 3.06 26.50
C LYS A 18 28.30 3.69 26.57
N GLU A 19 27.29 2.88 26.88
CA GLU A 19 26.02 3.19 27.56
C GLU A 19 25.15 1.92 27.46
N LEU A 20 25.64 0.82 28.03
CA LEU A 20 24.91 -0.42 28.25
C LEU A 20 25.08 -0.79 29.72
N ALA A 21 24.38 -0.06 30.59
CA ALA A 21 24.05 -0.48 31.95
C ALA A 21 23.25 0.64 32.63
N SER A 22 21.93 0.47 32.71
CA SER A 22 21.10 0.89 33.85
C SER A 22 19.66 1.16 33.41
N SER A 23 18.84 0.11 33.27
CA SER A 23 17.42 0.20 33.63
C SER A 23 16.78 -1.18 33.65
N VAL A 24 17.09 -1.97 34.69
CA VAL A 24 16.29 -3.14 35.06
C VAL A 24 15.71 -2.86 36.44
N ARG A 25 14.51 -2.30 36.49
CA ARG A 25 13.68 -2.28 37.71
C ARG A 25 12.21 -2.38 37.34
N GLY A 26 11.57 -3.42 37.87
CA GLY A 26 10.16 -3.37 38.26
C GLY A 26 9.15 -3.96 37.28
N VAL A 27 9.20 -5.27 37.03
CA VAL A 27 8.00 -5.99 36.60
C VAL A 27 7.13 -6.19 37.85
N LYS A 28 6.05 -5.41 37.97
CA LYS A 28 4.97 -5.68 38.91
C LYS A 28 3.99 -6.64 38.23
N GLU A 29 3.82 -7.81 38.83
CA GLU A 29 2.78 -8.78 38.48
C GLU A 29 1.40 -8.12 38.60
N ALA A 30 0.68 -8.07 37.49
CA ALA A 30 -0.72 -7.65 37.45
C ALA A 30 -1.63 -8.87 37.58
N VAL A 31 -2.46 -8.82 38.61
CA VAL A 31 -3.51 -9.77 38.98
C VAL A 31 -4.54 -9.94 37.85
N PRO A 32 -4.95 -11.18 37.51
CA PRO A 32 -6.01 -11.40 36.53
C PRO A 32 -7.38 -11.08 37.14
N LYS A 33 -8.13 -10.15 36.54
CA LYS A 33 -9.54 -9.92 36.88
C LYS A 33 -10.44 -10.82 36.04
N GLU A 34 -10.95 -11.84 36.71
CA GLU A 34 -12.06 -12.70 36.35
C GLU A 34 -13.34 -11.89 36.00
N GLY A 35 -14.09 -12.38 35.02
CA GLY A 35 -15.55 -12.27 35.01
C GLY A 35 -16.17 -11.12 34.22
N ARG A 36 -16.39 -11.32 32.91
CA ARG A 36 -17.46 -10.60 32.18
C ARG A 36 -18.41 -11.59 31.52
N ARG A 37 -19.59 -11.69 32.14
CA ARG A 37 -20.82 -12.38 31.71
C ARG A 37 -21.12 -12.15 30.22
N LEU A 38 -21.18 -13.25 29.45
CA LEU A 38 -21.82 -13.30 28.13
C LEU A 38 -23.32 -13.01 28.28
N ARG A 39 -23.78 -11.89 27.70
CA ARG A 39 -25.21 -11.65 27.45
C ARG A 39 -25.58 -12.36 26.16
N GLN A 40 -26.32 -13.46 26.27
CA GLN A 40 -27.02 -14.07 25.16
C GLN A 40 -28.17 -13.15 24.73
N THR A 41 -28.03 -12.50 23.58
CA THR A 41 -29.14 -11.87 22.87
C THR A 41 -29.84 -12.94 22.04
N LYS A 42 -31.12 -13.22 22.38
CA LYS A 42 -32.01 -14.06 21.58
C LYS A 42 -32.30 -13.35 20.25
N GLU A 43 -31.79 -13.89 19.15
CA GLU A 43 -32.19 -13.48 17.81
C GLU A 43 -33.62 -13.95 17.52
N PHE A 44 -34.47 -13.01 17.14
CA PHE A 44 -35.84 -13.23 16.73
C PHE A 44 -35.83 -13.48 15.20
N THR A 45 -35.78 -14.74 14.77
CA THR A 45 -35.90 -15.12 13.36
C THR A 45 -37.32 -14.86 12.87
N LYS A 46 -37.53 -13.69 12.24
CA LYS A 46 -38.74 -13.36 11.50
C LYS A 46 -38.67 -14.06 10.13
N SER A 47 -39.45 -15.13 9.96
CA SER A 47 -39.57 -15.89 8.72
C SER A 47 -39.99 -14.98 7.56
N ARG A 48 -39.11 -14.87 6.55
CA ARG A 48 -39.33 -14.10 5.33
C ARG A 48 -40.26 -14.90 4.40
N PRO A 49 -41.32 -14.28 3.84
CA PRO A 49 -42.22 -14.95 2.91
C PRO A 49 -41.50 -15.38 1.62
N ALA A 50 -41.91 -16.53 1.10
CA ALA A 50 -41.34 -17.14 -0.09
C ALA A 50 -41.51 -16.23 -1.32
N PRO A 51 -40.46 -16.06 -2.16
CA PRO A 51 -40.53 -15.24 -3.35
C PRO A 51 -41.41 -15.89 -4.43
N THR A 52 -42.30 -15.08 -5.00
CA THR A 52 -43.16 -15.44 -6.13
C THR A 52 -42.32 -15.81 -7.36
N PRO A 53 -42.67 -16.87 -8.13
CA PRO A 53 -41.96 -17.25 -9.36
C PRO A 53 -41.99 -16.11 -10.38
N GLN A 54 -40.83 -15.53 -10.68
CA GLN A 54 -40.72 -14.51 -11.72
C GLN A 54 -40.63 -15.15 -13.11
N ARG A 55 -41.41 -14.60 -14.04
CA ARG A 55 -41.48 -14.98 -15.44
C ARG A 55 -40.11 -14.73 -16.11
N PRO A 56 -39.59 -15.64 -16.96
CA PRO A 56 -38.30 -15.43 -17.63
C PRO A 56 -38.34 -14.19 -18.51
N VAL A 57 -37.60 -13.15 -18.13
CA VAL A 57 -37.39 -11.96 -18.94
C VAL A 57 -36.38 -12.34 -20.02
N ALA A 58 -36.76 -12.14 -21.29
CA ALA A 58 -35.86 -12.35 -22.42
C ALA A 58 -34.65 -11.41 -22.29
N VAL A 59 -33.49 -11.97 -21.92
CA VAL A 59 -32.24 -11.25 -21.75
C VAL A 59 -31.76 -10.81 -23.14
N ARG A 60 -31.81 -9.50 -23.41
CA ARG A 60 -31.14 -8.93 -24.57
C ARG A 60 -29.63 -9.14 -24.42
N PRO A 61 -28.91 -9.52 -25.49
CA PRO A 61 -27.46 -9.63 -25.44
C PRO A 61 -26.85 -8.30 -24.98
N PRO A 62 -25.93 -8.30 -23.99
CA PRO A 62 -25.25 -7.09 -23.58
C PRO A 62 -24.48 -6.52 -24.77
N LYS A 63 -24.80 -5.28 -25.12
CA LYS A 63 -24.12 -4.52 -26.15
C LYS A 63 -22.69 -4.29 -25.66
N ALA A 64 -21.71 -4.86 -26.35
CA ALA A 64 -20.29 -4.72 -26.02
C ALA A 64 -19.87 -3.24 -26.19
N ASN A 65 -19.89 -2.50 -25.07
CA ASN A 65 -19.30 -1.18 -25.00
C ASN A 65 -17.79 -1.36 -24.86
N ASN A 66 -17.10 -1.48 -26.00
CA ASN A 66 -15.63 -1.49 -26.11
C ASN A 66 -15.02 -0.09 -25.88
N SER A 67 -15.46 0.58 -24.82
CA SER A 67 -14.79 1.76 -24.27
C SER A 67 -14.35 1.37 -22.87
N THR A 68 -13.30 0.54 -22.81
CA THR A 68 -12.54 0.31 -21.58
C THR A 68 -11.74 1.57 -21.28
N THR A 69 -12.42 2.66 -20.94
CA THR A 69 -11.82 3.65 -20.04
C THR A 69 -11.49 2.86 -18.79
N THR A 70 -10.20 2.58 -18.59
CA THR A 70 -9.68 2.04 -17.34
C THR A 70 -10.24 2.94 -16.24
N GLU A 71 -11.19 2.40 -15.46
CA GLU A 71 -11.81 3.15 -14.38
C GLU A 71 -10.69 3.62 -13.45
N SER A 72 -10.65 4.93 -13.18
CA SER A 72 -9.67 5.44 -12.25
C SER A 72 -10.17 5.22 -10.82
N PHE A 73 -9.24 5.04 -9.89
CA PHE A 73 -9.53 4.71 -8.49
C PHE A 73 -8.57 5.46 -7.57
N ILE A 74 -8.91 5.56 -6.29
CA ILE A 74 -7.98 6.00 -5.26
C ILE A 74 -7.30 4.76 -4.64
N LEU A 75 -5.97 4.77 -4.56
CA LEU A 75 -5.21 3.74 -3.84
C LEU A 75 -5.17 4.09 -2.35
N LYS A 76 -5.81 3.26 -1.52
CA LYS A 76 -5.83 3.39 -0.06
C LYS A 76 -5.01 2.25 0.56
N LEU A 77 -4.24 2.52 1.61
CA LEU A 77 -3.69 1.47 2.47
C LEU A 77 -4.85 0.64 3.05
N TYR A 78 -4.69 -0.66 3.05
CA TYR A 78 -5.68 -1.57 3.61
C TYR A 78 -5.54 -1.65 5.12
N TRP A 79 -6.66 -1.58 5.82
CA TRP A 79 -6.77 -1.74 7.27
C TRP A 79 -7.84 -2.79 7.58
N GLU A 80 -7.64 -3.58 8.63
CA GLU A 80 -8.64 -4.50 9.17
C GLU A 80 -8.63 -4.48 10.70
N GLU A 81 -9.73 -4.92 11.31
CA GLU A 81 -9.86 -5.02 12.77
C GLU A 81 -8.71 -5.84 13.35
N GLY A 82 -8.05 -5.28 14.37
CA GLY A 82 -6.85 -5.87 15.00
C GLY A 82 -5.56 -5.14 14.65
N TYR A 83 -5.53 -4.35 13.56
CA TYR A 83 -4.39 -3.50 13.24
C TYR A 83 -4.25 -2.35 14.26
N PHE A 84 -3.02 -1.99 14.60
CA PHE A 84 -2.74 -0.98 15.63
C PHE A 84 -1.76 0.09 15.14
N TRP A 85 -2.30 1.08 14.43
CA TRP A 85 -1.50 2.17 13.85
C TRP A 85 -1.52 3.41 14.74
N GLN A 86 -0.37 4.04 14.97
CA GLN A 86 -0.27 5.26 15.80
C GLN A 86 -0.94 5.18 17.18
N GLN A 87 -0.94 3.99 17.79
CA GLN A 87 -1.62 3.72 19.06
C GLN A 87 -3.15 3.78 19.00
N GLU A 88 -3.72 3.58 17.82
CA GLU A 88 -5.15 3.58 17.56
C GLU A 88 -5.57 2.22 16.99
N ASP A 89 -6.73 1.73 17.44
CA ASP A 89 -7.35 0.45 17.07
C ASP A 89 -8.52 0.62 16.09
N PHE A 90 -8.60 1.80 15.45
CA PHE A 90 -9.61 2.13 14.45
C PHE A 90 -8.97 2.58 13.14
N GLU A 91 -9.72 2.43 12.04
CA GLU A 91 -9.25 2.82 10.71
C GLU A 91 -9.15 4.34 10.58
N ARG A 92 -7.96 4.81 10.18
CA ARG A 92 -7.79 6.05 9.42
C ARG A 92 -7.55 5.71 7.96
N ARG A 93 -8.22 6.42 7.04
CA ARG A 93 -8.03 6.15 5.61
C ARG A 93 -6.81 6.90 5.09
N TRP A 94 -5.76 6.16 4.77
CA TRP A 94 -4.54 6.69 4.18
C TRP A 94 -4.49 6.39 2.68
N CYS A 95 -4.50 7.42 1.84
CA CYS A 95 -4.54 7.30 0.40
C CYS A 95 -3.30 7.89 -0.28
N MET A 96 -2.94 7.39 -1.45
CA MET A 96 -1.84 7.93 -2.24
C MET A 96 -2.16 9.32 -2.82
N GLN A 97 -1.16 10.20 -2.78
CA GLN A 97 -1.17 11.52 -3.38
C GLN A 97 0.20 11.85 -3.96
N CYS A 98 0.26 12.52 -5.10
CA CYS A 98 1.51 13.08 -5.59
C CYS A 98 2.02 14.19 -4.69
N VAL A 99 3.33 14.26 -4.54
CA VAL A 99 4.00 15.45 -4.01
C VAL A 99 4.10 16.50 -5.13
N ASN A 100 3.67 17.73 -4.87
CA ASN A 100 3.80 18.89 -5.79
C ASN A 100 3.22 18.67 -7.21
N ASN A 101 1.91 18.40 -7.31
CA ASN A 101 1.14 18.41 -8.57
C ASN A 101 1.58 17.38 -9.64
N CYS A 102 1.99 16.18 -9.22
CA CYS A 102 2.28 15.05 -10.13
C CYS A 102 3.21 15.40 -11.30
N THR A 103 4.40 15.90 -11.00
CA THR A 103 5.41 16.23 -12.00
C THR A 103 6.39 15.08 -12.25
N ILE A 104 7.10 15.10 -13.39
CA ILE A 104 8.15 14.12 -13.69
C ILE A 104 9.24 14.18 -12.61
N GLY A 105 9.64 13.02 -12.08
CA GLY A 105 10.53 12.88 -10.93
C GLY A 105 9.85 13.09 -9.57
N GLY A 106 8.57 13.51 -9.56
CA GLY A 106 7.80 13.73 -8.35
C GLY A 106 7.62 12.45 -7.54
N SER A 107 7.66 12.59 -6.22
CA SER A 107 7.40 11.48 -5.29
C SER A 107 5.90 11.30 -5.06
N ILE A 108 5.52 10.18 -4.46
CA ILE A 108 4.16 9.91 -3.99
C ILE A 108 4.22 9.83 -2.47
N GLN A 109 3.22 10.37 -1.80
CA GLN A 109 3.05 10.33 -0.35
C GLN A 109 1.68 9.73 0.00
N ILE A 110 1.50 9.36 1.26
CA ILE A 110 0.17 9.10 1.81
C ILE A 110 -0.42 10.33 2.48
N VAL A 111 -1.73 10.50 2.33
CA VAL A 111 -2.53 11.55 2.96
C VAL A 111 -3.76 10.94 3.61
N ASN A 112 -4.28 11.59 4.65
CA ASN A 112 -5.54 11.15 5.23
C ASN A 112 -6.68 11.61 4.30
N CYS A 113 -7.41 10.63 3.78
CA CYS A 113 -8.50 10.77 2.82
C CYS A 113 -9.86 10.40 3.44
N ASP A 114 -9.96 10.40 4.76
CA ASP A 114 -11.24 10.53 5.41
C ASP A 114 -11.86 11.87 4.99
N ASN A 115 -13.16 11.88 4.68
CA ASN A 115 -13.89 13.07 4.21
C ASN A 115 -14.04 14.15 5.30
N ASP A 116 -13.09 14.25 6.24
CA ASP A 116 -13.02 15.23 7.31
C ASP A 116 -12.54 16.61 6.82
N GLY A 117 -12.09 16.69 5.56
CA GLY A 117 -11.71 17.92 4.86
C GLY A 117 -10.39 18.53 5.32
N LYS A 118 -9.61 17.83 6.17
CA LYS A 118 -8.45 18.43 6.84
C LYS A 118 -7.09 17.96 6.34
N HIS A 119 -7.01 16.82 5.65
CA HIS A 119 -5.73 16.12 5.53
C HIS A 119 -5.37 15.55 4.15
N GLY A 120 -5.96 16.03 3.06
CA GLY A 120 -5.44 15.86 1.71
C GLY A 120 -6.49 15.56 0.64
N PHE A 121 -6.09 15.73 -0.62
CA PHE A 121 -6.90 15.37 -1.80
C PHE A 121 -6.17 14.26 -2.53
N PRO A 122 -6.49 12.97 -2.28
CA PRO A 122 -5.77 11.88 -2.89
C PRO A 122 -5.88 11.93 -4.41
N ASN A 123 -4.82 11.53 -5.09
CA ASN A 123 -4.84 11.42 -6.54
C ASN A 123 -5.55 10.16 -6.97
N ARG A 124 -6.08 10.19 -8.20
CA ARG A 124 -6.65 9.02 -8.85
C ARG A 124 -5.60 8.33 -9.69
N PHE A 125 -5.68 7.01 -9.75
CA PHE A 125 -4.76 6.16 -10.47
C PHE A 125 -5.53 5.22 -11.39
N SER A 126 -4.82 4.62 -12.33
CA SER A 126 -5.34 3.62 -13.26
C SER A 126 -4.31 2.52 -13.44
N PHE A 127 -4.76 1.27 -13.53
CA PHE A 127 -3.89 0.16 -13.90
C PHE A 127 -3.90 -0.02 -15.42
N LEU A 128 -2.77 0.24 -16.07
CA LEU A 128 -2.64 -0.07 -17.49
C LEU A 128 -2.16 -1.52 -17.63
N PRO A 129 -2.84 -2.35 -18.44
CA PRO A 129 -2.39 -3.72 -18.66
C PRO A 129 -1.05 -3.74 -19.39
N ASN A 130 -0.15 -4.64 -18.99
CA ASN A 130 1.04 -4.90 -19.77
C ASN A 130 0.73 -5.81 -20.96
N ALA A 131 0.45 -5.20 -22.12
CA ALA A 131 0.09 -5.91 -23.36
C ALA A 131 1.12 -6.96 -23.81
N ASN A 132 2.37 -6.85 -23.37
CA ASN A 132 3.44 -7.77 -23.72
C ASN A 132 3.43 -9.07 -22.89
N VAL A 133 2.53 -9.20 -21.91
CA VAL A 133 2.54 -10.30 -20.96
C VAL A 133 1.14 -10.93 -20.85
N ASN A 134 1.06 -12.22 -21.19
CA ASN A 134 -0.15 -13.03 -21.11
C ASN A 134 -0.59 -13.35 -19.66
N ALA A 135 0.02 -12.74 -18.65
CA ALA A 135 -0.27 -12.96 -17.25
C ALA A 135 -0.98 -11.74 -16.67
N ASN A 136 -2.24 -11.93 -16.25
CA ASN A 136 -3.19 -10.93 -15.73
C ASN A 136 -2.78 -10.23 -14.42
N LYS A 137 -1.49 -10.18 -14.09
CA LYS A 137 -0.97 -9.65 -12.84
C LYS A 137 0.07 -8.55 -13.03
N GLU A 138 0.62 -8.38 -14.23
CA GLU A 138 1.56 -7.29 -14.51
C GLU A 138 0.83 -6.03 -14.98
N VAL A 139 1.06 -4.92 -14.27
CA VAL A 139 0.39 -3.65 -14.49
C VAL A 139 1.40 -2.49 -14.46
N PHE A 140 1.09 -1.42 -15.18
CA PHE A 140 1.63 -0.10 -14.89
C PHE A 140 0.66 0.62 -13.98
N VAL A 141 1.16 1.41 -13.03
CA VAL A 141 0.33 2.26 -12.18
C VAL A 141 0.47 3.70 -12.66
N GLN A 142 -0.55 4.20 -13.32
CA GLN A 142 -0.58 5.54 -13.91
C GLN A 142 -1.40 6.48 -13.03
N GLU A 143 -0.90 7.68 -12.75
CA GLU A 143 -1.71 8.75 -12.16
C GLU A 143 -2.61 9.35 -13.25
N ALA A 144 -3.91 9.40 -12.96
CA ALA A 144 -4.95 9.58 -13.97
C ALA A 144 -4.96 11.00 -14.59
N SER A 145 -4.58 12.03 -13.84
CA SER A 145 -4.62 13.41 -14.32
C SER A 145 -3.41 13.79 -15.17
N SER A 146 -2.22 13.39 -14.74
CA SER A 146 -0.94 13.71 -15.37
C SER A 146 -0.54 12.70 -16.45
N GLY A 147 -1.11 11.49 -16.41
CA GLY A 147 -0.74 10.39 -17.29
C GLY A 147 0.66 9.82 -17.01
N LEU A 148 1.30 10.20 -15.89
CA LEU A 148 2.61 9.69 -15.51
C LEU A 148 2.51 8.33 -14.81
N CYS A 149 3.48 7.47 -15.04
CA CYS A 149 3.57 6.15 -14.44
C CYS A 149 4.52 6.14 -13.24
N MET A 150 4.20 5.34 -12.23
CA MET A 150 5.13 5.00 -11.16
C MET A 150 6.36 4.30 -11.75
N GLU A 151 7.55 4.74 -11.34
CA GLU A 151 8.82 4.13 -11.67
C GLU A 151 9.67 3.98 -10.40
N ARG A 152 10.19 2.76 -10.18
CA ARG A 152 11.25 2.54 -9.21
C ARG A 152 12.54 3.22 -9.67
N THR A 153 13.11 4.05 -8.81
CA THR A 153 14.41 4.67 -9.07
C THR A 153 15.56 3.65 -9.08
N SER A 154 16.58 3.88 -9.91
CA SER A 154 17.73 2.97 -9.97
C SER A 154 18.54 3.04 -8.67
N GLY A 155 18.79 1.89 -8.04
CA GLY A 155 19.62 1.80 -6.83
C GLY A 155 19.01 2.35 -5.55
N ALA A 156 17.74 2.79 -5.56
CA ALA A 156 17.06 3.31 -4.38
C ALA A 156 15.68 2.67 -4.19
N TRP A 157 15.23 2.69 -2.93
CA TRP A 157 13.92 2.21 -2.48
C TRP A 157 12.78 3.18 -2.82
N LYS A 158 13.06 4.23 -3.61
CA LYS A 158 12.09 5.30 -3.89
C LYS A 158 11.29 5.03 -5.16
N ILE A 159 10.03 5.45 -5.13
CA ILE A 159 9.14 5.50 -6.29
C ILE A 159 9.00 6.95 -6.73
N THR A 160 9.10 7.19 -8.04
CA THR A 160 8.87 8.51 -8.65
C THR A 160 7.89 8.39 -9.80
N LEU A 161 7.30 9.51 -10.21
CA LEU A 161 6.48 9.58 -11.42
C LEU A 161 7.35 9.86 -12.64
N GLN A 162 7.15 9.11 -13.72
CA GLN A 162 7.89 9.23 -14.97
C GLN A 162 6.94 9.11 -16.16
N SER A 163 7.37 9.51 -17.35
CA SER A 163 6.60 9.20 -18.57
C SER A 163 6.45 7.68 -18.72
N CYS A 164 5.23 7.22 -19.02
CA CYS A 164 4.94 5.80 -19.19
C CYS A 164 5.72 5.22 -20.38
N LYS A 165 6.49 4.16 -20.12
CA LYS A 165 7.32 3.47 -21.12
C LYS A 165 7.15 1.96 -20.96
N PRO A 166 6.46 1.28 -21.90
CA PRO A 166 6.07 -0.12 -21.73
C PRO A 166 7.26 -1.10 -21.72
N ASP A 167 8.42 -0.65 -22.20
CA ASP A 167 9.67 -1.38 -22.27
C ASP A 167 10.57 -1.17 -21.04
N VAL A 168 10.16 -0.34 -20.07
CA VAL A 168 10.93 -0.07 -18.84
C VAL A 168 10.46 -0.99 -17.70
N PRO A 169 11.24 -2.04 -17.32
CA PRO A 169 10.78 -2.99 -16.30
C PRO A 169 10.59 -2.38 -14.91
N ARG A 170 11.20 -1.22 -14.66
CA ARG A 170 11.06 -0.48 -13.39
C ARG A 170 9.72 0.22 -13.24
N GLN A 171 8.92 0.30 -14.30
CA GLN A 171 7.54 0.81 -14.29
C GLN A 171 6.49 -0.30 -14.20
N ILE A 172 6.93 -1.56 -14.18
CA ILE A 172 6.04 -2.73 -14.14
C ILE A 172 5.93 -3.22 -12.70
N PHE A 173 4.69 -3.37 -12.25
CA PHE A 173 4.34 -3.90 -10.94
C PHE A 173 3.50 -5.17 -11.09
N ILE A 174 3.57 -6.02 -10.08
CA ILE A 174 2.84 -7.28 -10.00
C ILE A 174 1.82 -7.13 -8.89
N VAL A 175 0.56 -7.39 -9.23
CA VAL A 175 -0.52 -7.54 -8.25
C VAL A 175 -0.44 -8.96 -7.70
N ASP A 176 -0.20 -9.08 -6.41
CA ASP A 176 -0.09 -10.36 -5.72
C ASP A 176 -0.94 -10.40 -4.44
N LYS A 177 -1.16 -11.60 -3.90
CA LYS A 177 -1.89 -11.82 -2.63
C LYS A 177 -3.24 -11.07 -2.57
N GLY A 178 -3.97 -11.07 -3.68
CA GLY A 178 -5.19 -10.28 -3.81
C GLY A 178 -5.73 -10.19 -5.23
N SER A 179 -6.66 -9.24 -5.42
CA SER A 179 -7.29 -8.95 -6.70
C SER A 179 -7.43 -7.43 -6.91
N LEU A 180 -7.67 -6.99 -8.15
CA LEU A 180 -7.96 -5.58 -8.48
C LEU A 180 -9.46 -5.28 -8.48
N VAL A 181 -10.20 -5.89 -7.57
CA VAL A 181 -11.63 -5.61 -7.34
C VAL A 181 -11.75 -4.50 -6.29
N LEU A 182 -12.72 -3.59 -6.46
CA LEU A 182 -13.00 -2.54 -5.47
C LEU A 182 -13.23 -3.14 -4.08
N GLY A 183 -12.52 -2.63 -3.08
CA GLY A 183 -12.58 -3.12 -1.69
C GLY A 183 -11.74 -4.38 -1.38
N ASP A 184 -11.30 -5.14 -2.39
CA ASP A 184 -10.36 -6.24 -2.16
C ASP A 184 -8.98 -5.70 -1.80
N ARG A 185 -8.25 -6.45 -0.98
CA ARG A 185 -6.85 -6.15 -0.67
C ARG A 185 -5.90 -6.85 -1.62
N PHE A 186 -4.76 -6.23 -1.90
CA PHE A 186 -3.67 -6.83 -2.67
C PHE A 186 -2.32 -6.23 -2.27
N GLN A 187 -1.24 -6.94 -2.61
CA GLN A 187 0.12 -6.43 -2.55
C GLN A 187 0.53 -5.94 -3.93
N LEU A 188 1.23 -4.80 -3.98
CA LEU A 188 1.84 -4.27 -5.19
C LEU A 188 3.35 -4.49 -5.11
N ARG A 189 3.90 -5.36 -5.96
CA ARG A 189 5.32 -5.77 -5.93
C ARG A 189 6.05 -5.26 -7.18
N PRO A 190 7.26 -4.68 -7.08
CA PRO A 190 7.99 -4.26 -8.27
C PRO A 190 8.47 -5.48 -9.08
N LYS A 191 8.37 -5.44 -10.41
CA LYS A 191 8.89 -6.52 -11.26
C LYS A 191 10.40 -6.70 -11.04
N GLY A 192 10.82 -7.97 -10.90
CA GLY A 192 12.20 -8.34 -10.59
C GLY A 192 12.61 -8.17 -9.12
N HIS A 193 11.73 -7.64 -8.27
CA HIS A 193 11.98 -7.43 -6.83
C HIS A 193 10.84 -8.06 -6.02
N LEU A 194 10.63 -9.37 -6.22
CA LEU A 194 9.48 -10.04 -5.63
C LEU A 194 9.51 -9.91 -4.11
N ASN A 195 10.64 -10.03 -3.42
CA ASN A 195 10.65 -9.90 -1.95
C ASN A 195 10.42 -8.47 -1.42
N SER A 196 10.09 -7.52 -2.30
CA SER A 196 9.79 -6.14 -1.97
C SER A 196 8.36 -5.75 -2.33
N CYS A 197 7.78 -4.87 -1.53
CA CYS A 197 6.40 -4.41 -1.63
C CYS A 197 6.38 -2.87 -1.67
N VAL A 198 5.50 -2.30 -2.47
CA VAL A 198 5.17 -0.87 -2.41
C VAL A 198 4.44 -0.62 -1.11
N THR A 199 4.95 0.28 -0.29
CA THR A 199 4.43 0.59 1.04
C THR A 199 4.91 1.98 1.47
N GLN A 200 4.79 2.30 2.75
CA GLN A 200 5.45 3.40 3.43
C GLN A 200 6.20 2.84 4.65
N ASP A 201 6.77 3.68 5.51
CA ASP A 201 7.50 3.25 6.71
C ASP A 201 6.58 2.68 7.83
N HIS A 202 7.13 2.40 9.01
CA HIS A 202 6.43 1.80 10.14
C HIS A 202 5.33 2.71 10.72
N HIS A 203 4.08 2.23 10.64
CA HIS A 203 2.80 2.86 11.00
C HIS A 203 2.49 4.17 10.24
N PRO A 204 1.40 4.22 9.46
CA PRO A 204 1.08 5.38 8.61
C PRO A 204 0.98 6.71 9.36
N LYS A 205 1.58 7.75 8.78
CA LYS A 205 1.45 9.16 9.16
C LYS A 205 1.25 10.04 7.93
N TYR A 206 0.69 11.22 8.16
CA TYR A 206 0.49 12.21 7.10
C TYR A 206 1.81 12.59 6.41
N ALA A 207 1.76 12.64 5.07
CA ALA A 207 2.86 13.01 4.18
C ALA A 207 4.08 12.06 4.22
N GLU A 208 3.94 10.84 4.73
CA GLU A 208 4.97 9.82 4.56
C GLU A 208 5.07 9.39 3.10
N ILE A 209 6.30 9.24 2.62
CA ILE A 209 6.59 8.91 1.23
C ILE A 209 6.29 7.43 0.97
N VAL A 210 5.61 7.16 -0.15
CA VAL A 210 5.43 5.82 -0.67
C VAL A 210 6.73 5.37 -1.30
N GLU A 211 7.21 4.22 -0.85
CA GLU A 211 8.50 3.65 -1.20
C GLU A 211 8.39 2.12 -1.35
N ILE A 212 9.54 1.46 -1.48
CA ILE A 212 9.65 0.02 -1.66
C ILE A 212 10.42 -0.53 -0.46
N GLN A 213 9.78 -1.38 0.32
CA GLN A 213 10.43 -2.05 1.45
C GLN A 213 10.40 -3.56 1.25
N SER A 214 11.09 -4.32 2.10
CA SER A 214 10.89 -5.77 2.12
C SER A 214 9.42 -6.08 2.45
N CYS A 215 8.81 -7.04 1.73
CA CYS A 215 7.43 -7.44 2.02
C CYS A 215 7.29 -8.00 3.45
N ALA A 216 8.33 -8.63 3.98
CA ALA A 216 8.32 -9.12 5.37
C ALA A 216 8.18 -7.98 6.38
N TYR A 217 8.95 -6.89 6.20
CA TYR A 217 8.82 -5.69 7.03
C TYR A 217 7.45 -5.03 6.85
N ALA A 218 6.99 -4.84 5.61
CA ALA A 218 5.69 -4.23 5.35
C ALA A 218 4.52 -5.06 5.92
N VAL A 219 4.61 -6.40 5.90
CA VAL A 219 3.59 -7.28 6.51
C VAL A 219 3.64 -7.18 8.03
N PHE A 220 4.84 -7.18 8.62
CA PHE A 220 5.03 -7.02 10.07
C PHE A 220 4.48 -5.68 10.57
N SER A 221 4.70 -4.60 9.80
CA SER A 221 4.18 -3.26 10.07
C SER A 221 2.72 -3.06 9.63
N GLU A 222 2.05 -4.11 9.14
CA GLU A 222 0.66 -4.11 8.67
C GLU A 222 0.38 -3.16 7.48
N THR A 223 1.41 -2.73 6.76
CA THR A 223 1.34 -1.72 5.68
C THR A 223 1.57 -2.28 4.28
N ALA A 224 1.65 -3.61 4.13
CA ALA A 224 1.93 -4.26 2.85
C ALA A 224 0.78 -4.23 1.84
N TYR A 225 -0.46 -4.03 2.30
CA TYR A 225 -1.65 -4.21 1.49
C TYR A 225 -2.29 -2.88 1.11
N TRP A 226 -2.82 -2.83 -0.11
CA TRP A 226 -3.58 -1.72 -0.68
C TRP A 226 -4.97 -2.20 -1.07
N THR A 227 -5.91 -1.27 -1.18
CA THR A 227 -7.24 -1.50 -1.72
C THR A 227 -7.66 -0.35 -2.64
N LEU A 228 -8.63 -0.63 -3.52
CA LEU A 228 -9.15 0.34 -4.47
C LEU A 228 -10.42 0.98 -3.90
N LEU A 229 -10.46 2.30 -3.88
CA LEU A 229 -11.67 3.09 -3.64
C LEU A 229 -12.17 3.69 -4.95
N ALA A 230 -13.49 3.76 -5.06
CA ALA A 230 -14.19 4.26 -6.24
C ALA A 230 -14.03 5.76 -6.47
#